data_AF-A0A1Z9B703-F1
#
_entry.id   AF-A0A1Z9B703-F1
#
_cell.length_a   1.000
_cell.length_b   1.000
_cell.length_c   1.000
_cell.angle_alpha   90.00
_cell.angle_beta   90.00
_cell.angle_gamma   90.00
#
_symmetry.space_group_name_H-M   'P 1'
#
loop_
_entity.id
_entity.type
_entity.pdbx_description
1 polymer ?
#
loop_
_entity_poly.entity_id
_entity_poly.type
_entity_poly.pdbx_seq_one_letter_code
_entity_poly.pdbx_strand_id
1 'polypeptide(L)'
;MPKTNKFLIHCEEAFYKACSLDVRVLKPGNVSFQSPGHGMHAMQFINSLKVVTPIIFNRDKSIGEKIEYSIDASFEIAKCNTNLGIVLLCAPIIEALILITKDFSEHEIYRQNIFDNLQKYIKKILLNTTVNDTSAVFRAIKKANPGGLGVSDIADVRIDPEISLLNAMGAGAQKDFIAKQYCVFFKDIFDQRILKATNSSVSQSKKILEKVDCKNNLDKFVQKIYFSWLVEHQDTHIVRKYGIKSAQTIKNEAFSLLLERNSDQIDSKLKSFNIVLPSEKQLLYWDYSLKKRNINPGTSADLTVCTLFLAYVLMPNLKYF
;
A
#
# COMPACT_ATOMS: atom_id res chain seq x y z
N MET A 1 26.92 4.76 -21.55
CA MET A 1 26.10 4.87 -20.32
C MET A 1 24.65 4.70 -20.72
N PRO A 2 23.87 3.78 -20.13
CA PRO A 2 22.45 3.72 -20.40
C PRO A 2 21.83 5.08 -20.01
N LYS A 3 21.09 5.70 -20.94
CA LYS A 3 20.42 6.98 -20.67
C LYS A 3 19.56 6.81 -19.41
N THR A 4 19.76 7.70 -18.44
CA THR A 4 18.94 7.73 -17.23
C THR A 4 17.49 7.98 -17.64
N ASN A 5 16.60 7.03 -17.35
CA ASN A 5 15.18 7.13 -17.68
C ASN A 5 14.50 8.03 -16.63
N LYS A 6 14.05 9.22 -17.04
CA LYS A 6 13.48 10.22 -16.13
C LYS A 6 12.18 9.75 -15.49
N PHE A 7 11.42 8.92 -16.21
CA PHE A 7 10.18 8.34 -15.67
C PHE A 7 10.47 7.36 -14.54
N LEU A 8 11.53 6.53 -14.64
CA LEU A 8 11.92 5.65 -13.54
C LEU A 8 12.45 6.42 -12.33
N ILE A 9 13.19 7.51 -12.52
CA ILE A 9 13.58 8.41 -11.42
C ILE A 9 12.33 8.94 -10.71
N HIS A 10 11.35 9.43 -11.47
CA HIS A 10 10.07 9.89 -10.91
C HIS A 10 9.35 8.79 -10.12
N CYS A 11 9.38 7.55 -10.60
CA CYS A 11 8.80 6.41 -9.89
C CYS A 11 9.53 6.10 -8.57
N GLU A 12 10.87 6.16 -8.56
CA GLU A 12 11.67 6.00 -7.34
C GLU A 12 11.35 7.09 -6.31
N GLU A 13 11.32 8.35 -6.74
CA GLU A 13 10.96 9.50 -5.90
C GLU A 13 9.53 9.37 -5.36
N ALA A 14 8.58 8.95 -6.20
CA ALA A 14 7.19 8.70 -5.84
C ALA A 14 7.07 7.63 -4.75
N PHE A 15 7.78 6.50 -4.91
CA PHE A 15 7.80 5.42 -3.91
C PHE A 15 8.41 5.90 -2.59
N TYR A 16 9.55 6.59 -2.66
CA TYR A 16 10.24 7.13 -1.49
C TYR A 16 9.35 8.11 -0.72
N LYS A 17 8.66 9.01 -1.44
CA LYS A 17 7.77 10.00 -0.86
C LYS A 17 6.53 9.36 -0.22
N ALA A 18 5.90 8.40 -0.90
CA ALA A 18 4.76 7.66 -0.37
C ALA A 18 5.10 6.92 0.94
N CYS A 19 6.24 6.22 0.97
CA CYS A 19 6.70 5.52 2.16
C CYS A 19 7.11 6.48 3.30
N SER A 20 7.74 7.62 2.97
CA SER A 20 8.10 8.62 3.97
C SER A 20 6.86 9.25 4.62
N LEU A 21 5.80 9.46 3.84
CA LEU A 21 4.53 9.98 4.32
C LEU A 21 3.82 9.03 5.28
N ASP A 22 4.04 7.72 5.12
CA ASP A 22 3.47 6.69 5.98
C ASP A 22 3.75 7.00 7.45
N VAL A 23 5.01 7.25 7.79
CA VAL A 23 5.41 7.52 9.18
C VAL A 23 5.45 9.00 9.53
N ARG A 24 5.35 9.89 8.53
CA ARG A 24 5.16 11.33 8.77
C ARG A 24 3.79 11.64 9.32
N VAL A 25 2.76 11.04 8.73
CA VAL A 25 1.36 11.36 9.01
C VAL A 25 0.81 10.43 10.09
N LEU A 26 0.11 11.00 11.08
CA LEU A 26 -0.61 10.22 12.08
C LEU A 26 -1.73 9.41 11.42
N LYS A 27 -1.60 8.08 11.47
CA LYS A 27 -2.62 7.10 11.09
C LYS A 27 -3.00 6.30 12.35
N PRO A 28 -4.16 6.55 12.98
CA PRO A 28 -4.48 6.01 14.30
C PRO A 28 -4.26 4.49 14.44
N GLY A 29 -3.48 4.09 15.44
CA GLY A 29 -3.13 2.70 15.73
C GLY A 29 -1.87 2.22 15.01
N ASN A 30 -1.41 2.90 13.96
CA ASN A 30 -0.18 2.58 13.23
C ASN A 30 0.99 3.48 13.68
N VAL A 31 2.19 3.30 13.13
CA VAL A 31 3.41 4.02 13.56
C VAL A 31 3.50 5.38 12.86
N SER A 32 3.86 6.42 13.61
CA SER A 32 4.27 7.72 13.07
C SER A 32 5.38 8.34 13.93
N PHE A 33 6.01 9.43 13.48
CA PHE A 33 7.02 10.16 14.27
C PHE A 33 6.47 10.66 15.61
N GLN A 34 5.21 11.10 15.61
CA GLN A 34 4.53 11.60 16.80
C GLN A 34 4.06 10.47 17.72
N SER A 35 3.93 9.25 17.21
CA SER A 35 3.32 8.15 17.95
C SER A 35 3.93 6.79 17.57
N PRO A 36 5.00 6.37 18.26
CA PRO A 36 5.54 5.02 18.11
C PRO A 36 4.54 3.96 18.61
N GLY A 37 4.77 2.69 18.27
CA GLY A 37 3.87 1.62 18.71
C GLY A 37 4.30 0.25 18.22
N HIS A 38 3.75 -0.79 18.84
CA HIS A 38 3.98 -2.20 18.46
C HIS A 38 5.47 -2.60 18.46
N GLY A 39 6.27 -2.01 19.36
CA GLY A 39 7.72 -2.22 19.42
C GLY A 39 8.51 -1.55 18.30
N MET A 40 7.90 -0.59 17.58
CA MET A 40 8.50 0.09 16.44
C MET A 40 8.44 1.61 16.56
N HIS A 41 9.38 2.27 15.89
CA HIS A 41 9.50 3.73 15.77
C HIS A 41 9.67 4.13 14.30
N ALA A 42 9.20 5.34 13.95
CA ALA A 42 9.22 5.85 12.57
C ALA A 42 10.60 5.77 11.89
N MET A 43 11.69 5.99 12.62
CA MET A 43 13.04 5.95 12.04
C MET A 43 13.42 4.56 11.50
N GLN A 44 12.89 3.48 12.06
CA GLN A 44 13.11 2.13 11.53
C GLN A 44 12.53 2.01 10.11
N PHE A 45 11.33 2.55 9.88
CA PHE A 45 10.70 2.56 8.56
C PHE A 45 11.48 3.41 7.55
N ILE A 46 11.99 4.57 7.96
CA ILE A 46 12.82 5.43 7.11
C ILE A 46 14.15 4.74 6.77
N ASN A 47 14.77 4.05 7.72
CA ASN A 47 16.01 3.30 7.46
C ASN A 47 15.77 2.11 6.52
N SER A 48 14.68 1.36 6.72
CA SER A 48 14.23 0.33 5.79
C SER A 48 13.98 0.88 4.39
N LEU A 49 13.34 2.03 4.27
CA LEU A 49 13.05 2.67 2.99
C LEU A 49 14.34 2.96 2.20
N LYS A 50 15.37 3.49 2.86
CA LYS A 50 16.66 3.83 2.22
C LYS A 50 17.32 2.61 1.59
N VAL A 51 17.28 1.46 2.26
CA VAL A 51 17.90 0.22 1.75
C VAL A 51 17.02 -0.50 0.73
N VAL A 52 15.69 -0.43 0.86
CA VAL A 52 14.76 -1.10 -0.05
C VAL A 52 14.65 -0.42 -1.41
N THR A 53 14.64 0.92 -1.45
CA THR A 53 14.43 1.68 -2.71
C THR A 53 15.36 1.23 -3.85
N PRO A 54 16.69 1.15 -3.69
CA PRO A 54 17.56 0.68 -4.79
C PRO A 54 17.37 -0.80 -5.16
N ILE A 55 16.87 -1.63 -4.24
CA ILE A 55 16.69 -3.07 -4.46
C ILE A 55 15.41 -3.32 -5.26
N ILE A 56 14.29 -2.72 -4.84
CA ILE A 56 12.97 -2.96 -5.45
C ILE A 56 12.90 -2.41 -6.89
N PHE A 57 13.72 -1.40 -7.23
CA PHE A 57 13.87 -0.86 -8.60
C PHE A 57 14.99 -1.53 -9.41
N ASN A 58 15.71 -2.52 -8.87
CA ASN A 58 16.81 -3.19 -9.57
C ASN A 58 16.31 -3.96 -10.80
N ARG A 59 16.79 -3.61 -11.99
CA ARG A 59 16.30 -4.17 -13.27
C ARG A 59 16.81 -5.58 -13.59
N ASP A 60 17.82 -6.04 -12.86
CA ASP A 60 18.48 -7.32 -13.08
C ASP A 60 17.95 -8.42 -12.15
N LYS A 61 16.89 -8.14 -11.38
CA LYS A 61 16.27 -9.06 -10.42
C LYS A 61 14.85 -9.41 -10.82
N SER A 62 14.47 -10.66 -10.59
CA SER A 62 13.08 -11.09 -10.68
C SER A 62 12.23 -10.41 -9.60
N ILE A 63 10.89 -10.49 -9.75
CA ILE A 63 9.99 -9.94 -8.74
C ILE A 63 10.15 -10.63 -7.38
N GLY A 64 10.35 -11.94 -7.35
CA GLY A 64 10.60 -12.67 -6.11
C GLY A 64 11.90 -12.24 -5.44
N GLU A 65 12.99 -12.13 -6.21
CA GLU A 65 14.28 -11.66 -5.70
C GLU A 65 14.21 -10.23 -5.17
N LYS A 66 13.48 -9.33 -5.85
CA LYS A 66 13.25 -7.97 -5.37
C LYS A 66 12.58 -7.97 -4.01
N ILE A 67 11.55 -8.79 -3.83
CA ILE A 67 10.81 -8.90 -2.56
C ILE A 67 11.73 -9.47 -1.48
N GLU A 68 12.40 -10.60 -1.74
CA GLU A 68 13.31 -11.24 -0.78
C GLU A 68 14.42 -10.30 -0.32
N TYR A 69 15.21 -9.77 -1.25
CA TYR A 69 16.35 -8.92 -0.89
C TYR A 69 15.92 -7.60 -0.23
N SER A 70 14.74 -7.07 -0.59
CA SER A 70 14.20 -5.89 0.10
C SER A 70 13.90 -6.18 1.56
N ILE A 71 13.30 -7.35 1.84
CA ILE A 71 12.96 -7.74 3.21
C ILE A 71 14.19 -8.14 4.01
N ASP A 72 15.16 -8.82 3.40
CA ASP A 72 16.42 -9.14 4.09
C ASP A 72 17.16 -7.86 4.49
N ALA A 73 17.35 -6.93 3.54
CA ALA A 73 18.05 -5.67 3.82
C ALA A 73 17.30 -4.80 4.86
N SER A 74 15.97 -4.70 4.76
CA SER A 74 15.19 -3.93 5.74
C SER A 74 15.21 -4.57 7.12
N PHE A 75 15.11 -5.89 7.22
CA PHE A 75 15.13 -6.60 8.49
C PHE A 75 16.52 -6.52 9.16
N GLU A 76 17.60 -6.54 8.37
CA GLU A 76 18.96 -6.37 8.88
C GLU A 76 19.16 -5.03 9.59
N ILE A 77 18.61 -3.93 9.05
CA ILE A 77 18.77 -2.60 9.64
C ILE A 77 17.72 -2.27 10.70
N ALA A 78 16.47 -2.67 10.51
CA ALA A 78 15.36 -2.33 11.41
C ALA A 78 15.16 -3.33 12.56
N LYS A 79 15.63 -4.58 12.39
CA LYS A 79 15.45 -5.72 13.31
C LYS A 79 13.99 -6.09 13.60
N CYS A 80 13.07 -5.59 12.80
CA CYS A 80 11.64 -5.89 12.86
C CYS A 80 11.01 -5.71 11.47
N ASN A 81 9.79 -6.20 11.31
CA ASN A 81 9.04 -6.03 10.08
C ASN A 81 8.43 -4.62 10.00
N THR A 82 9.01 -3.77 9.17
CA THR A 82 8.52 -2.41 8.91
C THR A 82 7.76 -2.26 7.59
N ASN A 83 7.91 -3.19 6.65
CA ASN A 83 7.56 -2.91 5.25
C ASN A 83 7.18 -4.13 4.41
N LEU A 84 6.94 -5.31 5.00
CA LEU A 84 6.54 -6.49 4.22
C LEU A 84 5.31 -6.21 3.33
N GLY A 85 4.25 -5.66 3.90
CA GLY A 85 3.03 -5.38 3.15
C GLY A 85 3.24 -4.34 2.04
N ILE A 86 3.97 -3.26 2.34
CA ILE A 86 4.38 -2.25 1.36
C ILE A 86 5.15 -2.89 0.20
N VAL A 87 6.16 -3.71 0.47
CA VAL A 87 6.99 -4.36 -0.56
C VAL A 87 6.17 -5.33 -1.41
N LEU A 88 5.32 -6.16 -0.79
CA LEU A 88 4.43 -7.07 -1.51
C LEU A 88 3.45 -6.33 -2.43
N LEU A 89 2.91 -5.19 -2.00
CA LEU A 89 2.00 -4.39 -2.82
C LEU A 89 2.75 -3.64 -3.93
N CYS A 90 3.89 -3.03 -3.63
CA CYS A 90 4.57 -2.14 -4.58
C CYS A 90 5.47 -2.88 -5.57
N ALA A 91 6.03 -4.05 -5.26
CA ALA A 91 6.94 -4.76 -6.16
C ALA A 91 6.30 -5.15 -7.51
N PRO A 92 5.08 -5.71 -7.58
CA PRO A 92 4.42 -5.98 -8.87
C PRO A 92 4.15 -4.72 -9.70
N ILE A 93 3.81 -3.60 -9.03
CA ILE A 93 3.57 -2.31 -9.68
C ILE A 93 4.88 -1.76 -10.25
N ILE A 94 5.96 -1.78 -9.47
CA ILE A 94 7.28 -1.29 -9.88
C ILE A 94 7.82 -2.12 -11.05
N GLU A 95 7.68 -3.45 -11.00
CA GLU A 95 8.05 -4.32 -12.12
C GLU A 95 7.27 -3.97 -13.39
N ALA A 96 5.97 -3.71 -13.27
CA ALA A 96 5.15 -3.30 -14.39
C ALA A 96 5.58 -1.94 -14.98
N LEU A 97 5.92 -0.97 -14.13
CA LEU A 97 6.45 0.33 -14.57
C LEU A 97 7.79 0.19 -15.28
N ILE A 98 8.68 -0.69 -14.81
CA ILE A 98 9.96 -1.00 -15.46
C ILE A 98 9.71 -1.62 -16.85
N LEU A 99 8.79 -2.58 -16.97
CA LEU A 99 8.45 -3.18 -18.27
C LEU A 99 7.86 -2.15 -19.26
N ILE A 100 6.99 -1.27 -18.78
CA ILE A 100 6.43 -0.17 -19.61
C ILE A 100 7.55 0.68 -20.21
N THR A 101 8.62 0.97 -19.46
CA THR A 101 9.76 1.75 -20.00
C THR A 101 10.61 1.04 -21.04
N LYS A 102 10.46 -0.29 -21.19
CA LYS A 102 11.10 -1.06 -22.26
C LYS A 102 10.26 -1.02 -23.53
N ASP A 103 8.95 -0.99 -23.40
CA ASP A 103 8.00 -1.09 -24.50
C ASP A 103 7.59 0.28 -25.08
N PHE A 104 7.74 1.36 -24.29
CA PHE A 104 7.32 2.71 -24.68
C PHE A 104 8.38 3.77 -24.38
N SER A 105 8.48 4.79 -25.24
CA SER A 105 9.27 5.99 -24.96
C SER A 105 8.64 6.85 -23.86
N GLU A 106 9.43 7.67 -23.16
CA GLU A 106 8.91 8.57 -22.11
C GLU A 106 7.74 9.43 -22.59
N HIS A 107 7.81 9.92 -23.83
CA HIS A 107 6.76 10.75 -24.41
C HIS A 107 5.46 9.97 -24.68
N GLU A 108 5.55 8.70 -25.06
CA GLU A 108 4.37 7.83 -25.21
C GLU A 108 3.76 7.48 -23.86
N ILE A 109 4.60 7.23 -22.84
CA ILE A 109 4.17 6.95 -21.47
C ILE A 109 3.29 8.10 -20.93
N TYR A 110 3.70 9.35 -21.14
CA TYR A 110 2.91 10.51 -20.68
C TYR A 110 1.68 10.82 -21.55
N ARG A 111 1.62 10.34 -22.80
CA ARG A 111 0.46 10.56 -23.69
C ARG A 111 -0.60 9.47 -23.56
N GLN A 112 -0.20 8.25 -23.24
CA GLN A 112 -1.13 7.14 -23.08
C GLN A 112 -1.74 7.15 -21.68
N ASN A 113 -2.94 6.58 -21.59
CA ASN A 113 -3.54 6.30 -20.30
C ASN A 113 -2.81 5.13 -19.64
N ILE A 114 -1.74 5.46 -18.92
CA ILE A 114 -0.86 4.49 -18.26
C ILE A 114 -1.62 3.56 -17.30
N PHE A 115 -2.80 3.97 -16.82
CA PHE A 115 -3.64 3.19 -15.93
C PHE A 115 -4.05 1.84 -16.52
N ASP A 116 -4.61 1.86 -17.73
CA ASP A 116 -5.09 0.65 -18.43
C ASP A 116 -3.93 -0.25 -18.82
N ASN A 117 -2.77 0.33 -19.12
CA ASN A 117 -1.55 -0.43 -19.40
C ASN A 117 -1.02 -1.07 -18.11
N LEU A 118 -0.91 -0.32 -17.02
CA LEU A 118 -0.29 -0.78 -15.78
C LEU A 118 -0.97 -2.03 -15.22
N GLN A 119 -2.30 -2.08 -15.19
CA GLN A 119 -3.02 -3.27 -14.73
C GLN A 119 -2.79 -4.48 -15.67
N LYS A 120 -2.71 -4.26 -16.99
CA LYS A 120 -2.38 -5.33 -17.95
C LYS A 120 -0.96 -5.87 -17.74
N TYR A 121 0.02 -4.99 -17.50
CA TYR A 121 1.40 -5.39 -17.20
C TYR A 121 1.50 -6.13 -15.87
N ILE A 122 0.83 -5.67 -14.82
CA ILE A 122 0.75 -6.38 -13.53
C ILE A 122 0.17 -7.78 -13.74
N LYS A 123 -0.95 -7.90 -14.47
CA LYS A 123 -1.55 -9.20 -14.80
C LYS A 123 -0.57 -10.10 -15.56
N LYS A 124 0.11 -9.56 -16.57
CA LYS A 124 1.14 -10.28 -17.33
C LYS A 124 2.26 -10.78 -16.42
N ILE A 125 2.80 -9.94 -15.54
CA ILE A 125 3.87 -10.31 -14.61
C ILE A 125 3.41 -11.43 -13.68
N LEU A 126 2.27 -11.25 -13.01
CA LEU A 126 1.78 -12.21 -12.01
C LEU A 126 1.49 -13.58 -12.62
N LEU A 127 0.92 -13.62 -13.83
CA LEU A 127 0.68 -14.87 -14.56
C LEU A 127 1.97 -15.59 -15.01
N ASN A 128 3.09 -14.88 -15.12
CA ASN A 128 4.37 -15.42 -15.55
C ASN A 128 5.40 -15.56 -14.40
N THR A 129 4.95 -15.44 -13.15
CA THR A 129 5.81 -15.74 -11.99
C THR A 129 6.22 -17.20 -11.97
N THR A 130 7.47 -17.45 -11.59
CA THR A 130 8.05 -18.79 -11.51
C THR A 130 7.89 -19.39 -10.11
N VAL A 131 8.16 -20.69 -9.98
CA VAL A 131 8.27 -21.32 -8.66
C VAL A 131 9.41 -20.68 -7.85
N ASN A 132 10.52 -20.31 -8.49
CA ASN A 132 11.62 -19.60 -7.83
C ASN A 132 11.19 -18.25 -7.26
N ASP A 133 10.34 -17.50 -7.97
CA ASP A 133 9.76 -16.27 -7.43
C ASP A 133 8.92 -16.55 -6.18
N THR A 134 8.18 -17.65 -6.20
CA THR A 134 7.34 -18.08 -5.07
C THR A 134 8.19 -18.44 -3.87
N SER A 135 9.27 -19.22 -4.07
CA SER A 135 10.21 -19.58 -3.01
C SER A 135 10.89 -18.35 -2.40
N ALA A 136 11.28 -17.37 -3.23
CA ALA A 136 11.86 -16.10 -2.76
C ALA A 136 10.86 -15.30 -1.91
N VAL A 137 9.60 -15.19 -2.35
CA VAL A 137 8.55 -14.52 -1.58
C VAL A 137 8.26 -15.27 -0.26
N PHE A 138 8.28 -16.60 -0.25
CA PHE A 138 8.11 -17.39 0.97
C PHE A 138 9.23 -17.13 1.98
N ARG A 139 10.49 -17.10 1.51
CA ARG A 139 11.64 -16.72 2.37
C ARG A 139 11.49 -15.31 2.93
N ALA A 140 11.04 -14.35 2.11
CA ALA A 140 10.76 -12.98 2.55
C ALA A 140 9.68 -12.93 3.66
N ILE A 141 8.53 -13.59 3.45
CA ILE A 141 7.43 -13.63 4.42
C ILE A 141 7.88 -14.33 5.70
N LYS A 142 8.60 -15.45 5.59
CA LYS A 142 9.16 -16.20 6.73
C LYS A 142 10.13 -15.33 7.54
N LYS A 143 11.03 -14.59 6.87
CA LYS A 143 11.98 -13.66 7.50
C LYS A 143 11.25 -12.55 8.27
N ALA A 144 10.28 -11.90 7.62
CA ALA A 144 9.51 -10.83 8.21
C ALA A 144 8.58 -11.30 9.35
N ASN A 145 8.21 -12.59 9.36
CA ASN A 145 7.39 -13.25 10.38
C ASN A 145 6.16 -12.41 10.80
N PRO A 146 5.25 -12.08 9.86
CA PRO A 146 4.10 -11.24 10.16
C PRO A 146 3.17 -11.92 11.19
N GLY A 147 2.60 -11.11 12.08
CA GLY A 147 1.73 -11.60 13.14
C GLY A 147 0.49 -12.33 12.60
N GLY A 148 0.21 -13.51 13.16
CA GLY A 148 -1.01 -14.27 12.86
C GLY A 148 -1.05 -14.92 11.48
N LEU A 149 0.10 -15.23 10.87
CA LEU A 149 0.17 -15.92 9.57
C LEU A 149 -0.48 -17.32 9.60
N GLY A 150 -0.36 -18.05 10.71
CA GLY A 150 -0.96 -19.37 10.88
C GLY A 150 -0.23 -20.49 10.11
N VAL A 151 -0.96 -21.56 9.82
CA VAL A 151 -0.53 -22.74 9.03
C VAL A 151 -1.42 -22.83 7.79
N SER A 152 -0.87 -23.28 6.67
CA SER A 152 -1.61 -23.51 5.42
C SER A 152 -1.21 -24.84 4.80
N ASP A 153 -2.17 -25.74 4.57
CA ASP A 153 -1.87 -27.04 3.93
C ASP A 153 -1.49 -26.90 2.45
N ILE A 154 -1.80 -25.74 1.83
CA ILE A 154 -1.56 -25.48 0.40
C ILE A 154 -0.28 -24.66 0.19
N ALA A 155 -0.04 -23.68 1.05
CA ALA A 155 0.95 -22.63 0.82
C ALA A 155 1.58 -22.19 2.15
N ASP A 156 2.19 -23.12 2.87
CA ASP A 156 2.91 -22.81 4.10
C ASP A 156 4.28 -22.20 3.80
N VAL A 157 4.54 -20.97 4.25
CA VAL A 157 5.80 -20.28 3.97
C VAL A 157 7.03 -20.92 4.64
N ARG A 158 6.83 -21.91 5.53
CA ARG A 158 7.92 -22.67 6.15
C ARG A 158 8.45 -23.78 5.24
N ILE A 159 7.70 -24.16 4.23
CA ILE A 159 7.98 -25.26 3.29
C ILE A 159 8.29 -24.65 1.92
N ASP A 160 9.22 -25.24 1.18
CA ASP A 160 9.49 -24.78 -0.18
C ASP A 160 8.27 -25.03 -1.08
N PRO A 161 7.81 -24.03 -1.85
CA PRO A 161 6.64 -24.16 -2.69
C PRO A 161 6.95 -24.91 -3.99
N GLU A 162 5.96 -25.67 -4.48
CA GLU A 162 5.95 -26.25 -5.84
C GLU A 162 4.91 -25.57 -6.76
N ILE A 163 4.22 -24.55 -6.24
CA ILE A 163 3.14 -23.84 -6.91
C ILE A 163 3.59 -22.45 -7.35
N SER A 164 2.83 -21.84 -8.28
CA SER A 164 3.04 -20.45 -8.69
C SER A 164 2.68 -19.47 -7.57
N LEU A 165 3.22 -18.25 -7.66
CA LEU A 165 2.97 -17.20 -6.67
C LEU A 165 1.49 -16.82 -6.62
N LEU A 166 0.81 -16.83 -7.77
CA LEU A 166 -0.62 -16.56 -7.86
C LEU A 166 -1.45 -17.62 -7.11
N ASN A 167 -1.10 -18.90 -7.25
CA ASN A 167 -1.77 -19.98 -6.53
C ASN A 167 -1.50 -19.90 -5.02
N ALA A 168 -0.25 -19.60 -4.63
CA ALA A 168 0.11 -19.44 -3.23
C ALA A 168 -0.64 -18.26 -2.56
N MET A 169 -0.70 -17.11 -3.23
CA MET A 169 -1.49 -15.96 -2.77
C MET A 169 -2.99 -16.27 -2.77
N GLY A 170 -3.47 -17.08 -3.72
CA GLY A 170 -4.84 -17.58 -3.78
C GLY A 170 -5.27 -18.34 -2.53
N ALA A 171 -4.39 -19.18 -1.97
CA ALA A 171 -4.66 -19.89 -0.72
C ALA A 171 -4.86 -18.95 0.48
N GLY A 172 -4.25 -17.77 0.46
CA GLY A 172 -4.37 -16.74 1.52
C GLY A 172 -5.46 -15.69 1.27
N ALA A 173 -5.99 -15.57 0.06
CA ALA A 173 -6.77 -14.42 -0.39
C ALA A 173 -8.07 -14.15 0.39
N GLN A 174 -8.67 -15.18 1.02
CA GLN A 174 -9.86 -15.02 1.87
C GLN A 174 -9.54 -14.37 3.23
N LYS A 175 -8.30 -14.48 3.71
CA LYS A 175 -7.88 -14.05 5.05
C LYS A 175 -6.93 -12.85 5.02
N ASP A 176 -6.26 -12.62 3.89
CA ASP A 176 -5.27 -11.57 3.70
C ASP A 176 -5.61 -10.72 2.46
N PHE A 177 -5.79 -9.42 2.66
CA PHE A 177 -6.23 -8.51 1.60
C PHE A 177 -5.11 -8.18 0.61
N ILE A 178 -3.84 -8.25 1.05
CA ILE A 178 -2.68 -8.12 0.16
C ILE A 178 -2.62 -9.34 -0.76
N ALA A 179 -2.79 -10.55 -0.21
CA ALA A 179 -2.86 -11.77 -1.02
C ALA A 179 -4.03 -11.73 -2.03
N LYS A 180 -5.18 -11.18 -1.63
CA LYS A 180 -6.30 -10.92 -2.54
C LYS A 180 -5.89 -10.04 -3.73
N GLN A 181 -5.08 -8.99 -3.52
CA GLN A 181 -4.66 -8.09 -4.61
C GLN A 181 -3.89 -8.81 -5.72
N TYR A 182 -3.10 -9.84 -5.40
CA TYR A 182 -2.45 -10.65 -6.42
C TYR A 182 -3.48 -11.39 -7.29
N CYS A 183 -4.53 -11.94 -6.66
CA CYS A 183 -5.57 -12.71 -7.34
C CYS A 183 -6.49 -11.85 -8.21
N VAL A 184 -6.78 -10.62 -7.76
CA VAL A 184 -7.62 -9.67 -8.51
C VAL A 184 -6.81 -8.69 -9.35
N PHE A 185 -5.51 -8.93 -9.53
CA PHE A 185 -4.60 -8.07 -10.28
C PHE A 185 -4.73 -6.58 -9.88
N PHE A 186 -4.71 -6.33 -8.58
CA PHE A 186 -4.73 -5.01 -7.95
C PHE A 186 -6.00 -4.19 -8.25
N LYS A 187 -7.06 -4.84 -8.73
CA LYS A 187 -8.31 -4.18 -9.12
C LYS A 187 -8.93 -3.35 -8.01
N ASP A 188 -8.92 -3.82 -6.75
CA ASP A 188 -9.51 -3.04 -5.65
C ASP A 188 -8.74 -1.72 -5.43
N ILE A 189 -7.41 -1.74 -5.54
CA ILE A 189 -6.56 -0.55 -5.42
C ILE A 189 -6.83 0.42 -6.56
N PHE A 190 -6.82 -0.06 -7.81
CA PHE A 190 -7.17 0.77 -8.96
C PHE A 190 -8.61 1.29 -8.90
N ASP A 191 -9.52 0.54 -8.26
CA ASP A 191 -10.90 0.98 -8.08
C ASP A 191 -11.09 2.03 -6.97
N GLN A 192 -10.05 2.31 -6.18
CA GLN A 192 -10.09 3.36 -5.17
C GLN A 192 -10.37 4.71 -5.85
N ARG A 193 -11.32 5.46 -5.29
CA ARG A 193 -11.86 6.69 -5.91
C ARG A 193 -10.82 7.73 -6.28
N ILE A 194 -9.78 7.90 -5.47
CA ILE A 194 -8.67 8.82 -5.73
C ILE A 194 -7.96 8.45 -7.02
N LEU A 195 -7.72 7.16 -7.25
CA LEU A 195 -7.10 6.64 -8.46
C LEU A 195 -8.06 6.66 -9.65
N LYS A 196 -9.35 6.38 -9.45
CA LYS A 196 -10.35 6.60 -10.52
C LYS A 196 -10.44 8.06 -10.94
N ALA A 197 -10.30 8.99 -9.99
CA ALA A 197 -10.29 10.40 -10.29
C ALA A 197 -9.08 10.82 -11.14
N THR A 198 -7.94 10.14 -11.02
CA THR A 198 -6.77 10.40 -11.88
C THR A 198 -6.97 9.91 -13.30
N ASN A 199 -7.80 8.87 -13.49
CA ASN A 199 -8.10 8.26 -14.78
C ASN A 199 -9.14 9.06 -15.60
N SER A 200 -9.71 10.14 -15.04
CA SER A 200 -10.66 11.01 -15.76
C SER A 200 -9.93 12.10 -16.58
N SER A 201 -10.64 12.76 -17.50
CA SER A 201 -10.05 13.87 -18.28
C SER A 201 -9.40 14.92 -17.36
N VAL A 202 -8.31 15.58 -17.78
CA VAL A 202 -7.55 16.55 -16.96
C VAL A 202 -8.46 17.57 -16.27
N SER A 203 -9.51 18.03 -16.95
CA SER A 203 -10.51 18.97 -16.42
C SER A 203 -11.39 18.39 -15.30
N GLN A 204 -11.70 17.10 -15.36
CA GLN A 204 -12.51 16.37 -14.37
C GLN A 204 -11.67 15.92 -13.18
N SER A 205 -10.44 15.43 -13.44
CA SER A 205 -9.45 15.13 -12.40
C SER A 205 -9.16 16.38 -11.58
N LYS A 206 -8.93 17.52 -12.24
CA LYS A 206 -8.71 18.81 -11.58
C LYS A 206 -9.89 19.22 -10.69
N LYS A 207 -11.14 19.08 -11.14
CA LYS A 207 -12.33 19.38 -10.31
C LYS A 207 -12.49 18.45 -9.10
N ILE A 208 -12.18 17.16 -9.23
CA ILE A 208 -12.24 16.22 -8.10
C ILE A 208 -11.11 16.54 -7.12
N LEU A 209 -9.90 16.76 -7.63
CA LEU A 209 -8.71 17.05 -6.83
C LEU A 209 -8.66 18.48 -6.29
N GLU A 210 -9.45 19.41 -6.81
CA GLU A 210 -9.69 20.73 -6.21
C GLU A 210 -10.64 20.64 -5.01
N LYS A 211 -11.55 19.66 -5.01
CA LYS A 211 -12.42 19.35 -3.86
C LYS A 211 -11.70 18.53 -2.79
N VAL A 212 -10.72 17.73 -3.19
CA VAL A 212 -9.80 17.14 -2.23
C VAL A 212 -8.80 18.23 -1.86
N ASP A 213 -8.79 18.66 -0.60
CA ASP A 213 -7.84 19.68 -0.12
C ASP A 213 -6.38 19.16 -0.05
N CYS A 214 -5.88 18.54 -1.12
CA CYS A 214 -4.49 18.17 -1.28
C CYS A 214 -3.58 19.41 -1.28
N LYS A 215 -4.12 20.57 -1.70
CA LYS A 215 -3.34 21.80 -1.88
C LYS A 215 -2.87 22.40 -0.58
N ASN A 216 -3.75 22.38 0.42
CA ASN A 216 -3.49 23.07 1.67
C ASN A 216 -3.14 22.12 2.81
N ASN A 217 -3.29 20.78 2.63
CA ASN A 217 -2.93 19.83 3.68
C ASN A 217 -2.68 18.37 3.19
N LEU A 218 -1.43 18.05 2.85
CA LEU A 218 -1.00 16.70 2.47
C LEU A 218 -1.27 15.63 3.56
N ASP A 219 -1.17 15.99 4.84
CA ASP A 219 -1.39 15.07 5.96
C ASP A 219 -2.84 14.61 6.00
N LYS A 220 -3.78 15.54 5.85
CA LYS A 220 -5.20 15.24 5.71
C LYS A 220 -5.48 14.36 4.50
N PHE A 221 -4.78 14.56 3.38
CA PHE A 221 -4.94 13.72 2.22
C PHE A 221 -4.54 12.26 2.49
N VAL A 222 -3.38 12.05 3.10
CA VAL A 222 -2.92 10.72 3.54
C VAL A 222 -3.90 10.09 4.53
N GLN A 223 -4.40 10.86 5.50
CA GLN A 223 -5.41 10.40 6.45
C GLN A 223 -6.72 10.00 5.77
N LYS A 224 -7.20 10.73 4.77
CA LYS A 224 -8.41 10.36 4.00
C LYS A 224 -8.24 9.03 3.28
N ILE A 225 -7.08 8.79 2.67
CA ILE A 225 -6.77 7.50 2.03
C ILE A 225 -6.78 6.39 3.10
N TYR A 226 -6.08 6.60 4.21
CA TYR A 226 -6.05 5.64 5.32
C TYR A 226 -7.44 5.28 5.83
N PHE A 227 -8.26 6.28 6.14
CA PHE A 227 -9.62 6.07 6.59
C PHE A 227 -10.49 5.41 5.52
N SER A 228 -10.33 5.74 4.24
CA SER A 228 -11.07 5.09 3.15
C SER A 228 -10.81 3.57 3.14
N TRP A 229 -9.56 3.15 3.27
CA TRP A 229 -9.23 1.72 3.35
C TRP A 229 -9.80 1.06 4.61
N LEU A 230 -9.66 1.74 5.76
CA LEU A 230 -10.08 1.22 7.06
C LEU A 230 -11.61 1.06 7.19
N VAL A 231 -12.40 1.89 6.50
CA VAL A 231 -13.87 1.83 6.52
C VAL A 231 -14.49 1.09 5.35
N GLU A 232 -13.76 0.85 4.25
CA GLU A 232 -14.26 0.05 3.14
C GLU A 232 -14.00 -1.45 3.39
N HIS A 233 -12.85 -1.82 3.97
CA HIS A 233 -12.47 -3.21 4.20
C HIS A 233 -12.08 -3.48 5.65
N GLN A 234 -12.31 -4.71 6.14
CA GLN A 234 -11.77 -5.14 7.43
C GLN A 234 -10.24 -5.25 7.32
N ASP A 235 -9.51 -4.65 8.25
CA ASP A 235 -8.05 -4.71 8.24
C ASP A 235 -7.57 -6.14 8.54
N THR A 236 -6.88 -6.76 7.59
CA THR A 236 -6.49 -8.17 7.69
C THR A 236 -5.29 -8.42 8.60
N HIS A 237 -4.50 -7.40 8.94
CA HIS A 237 -3.54 -7.51 10.04
C HIS A 237 -4.27 -7.65 11.38
N ILE A 238 -5.33 -6.88 11.60
CA ILE A 238 -6.19 -7.02 12.79
C ILE A 238 -6.91 -8.38 12.76
N VAL A 239 -7.46 -8.82 11.63
CA VAL A 239 -8.13 -10.14 11.52
C VAL A 239 -7.17 -11.27 11.91
N ARG A 240 -5.94 -11.27 11.38
CA ARG A 240 -4.94 -12.30 11.68
C ARG A 240 -4.56 -12.36 13.16
N LYS A 241 -4.45 -11.21 13.83
CA LYS A 241 -3.98 -11.13 15.22
C LYS A 241 -5.10 -11.24 16.26
N TYR A 242 -6.29 -10.75 15.94
CA TYR A 242 -7.39 -10.55 16.89
C TYR A 242 -8.76 -11.05 16.41
N GLY A 243 -8.85 -11.63 15.20
CA GLY A 243 -10.07 -12.18 14.63
C GLY A 243 -11.01 -11.15 13.99
N ILE A 244 -11.98 -11.68 13.24
CA ILE A 244 -12.94 -10.90 12.43
C ILE A 244 -13.77 -9.94 13.29
N LYS A 245 -14.21 -10.36 14.48
CA LYS A 245 -15.03 -9.54 15.38
C LYS A 245 -14.28 -8.25 15.77
N SER A 246 -13.02 -8.38 16.16
CA SER A 246 -12.16 -7.24 16.51
C SER A 246 -11.97 -6.30 15.32
N ALA A 247 -11.66 -6.83 14.14
CA ALA A 247 -11.51 -6.02 12.93
C ALA A 247 -12.80 -5.28 12.56
N GLN A 248 -13.97 -5.91 12.71
CA GLN A 248 -15.27 -5.28 12.50
C GLN A 248 -15.54 -4.18 13.53
N THR A 249 -15.21 -4.38 14.80
CA THR A 249 -15.34 -3.34 15.84
C THR A 249 -14.49 -2.12 15.49
N ILE A 250 -13.23 -2.30 15.09
CA ILE A 250 -12.35 -1.18 14.73
C ILE A 250 -12.85 -0.45 13.48
N LYS A 251 -13.33 -1.19 12.48
CA LYS A 251 -13.98 -0.62 11.30
C LYS A 251 -15.19 0.26 11.68
N ASN A 252 -16.03 -0.21 12.61
CA ASN A 252 -17.19 0.54 13.09
C ASN A 252 -16.77 1.77 13.92
N GLU A 253 -15.76 1.66 14.80
CA GLU A 253 -15.20 2.80 15.53
C GLU A 253 -14.67 3.88 14.57
N ALA A 254 -13.93 3.46 13.54
CA ALA A 254 -13.44 4.35 12.49
C ALA A 254 -14.59 5.09 11.80
N PHE A 255 -15.63 4.34 11.42
CA PHE A 255 -16.83 4.88 10.79
C PHE A 255 -17.52 5.91 11.70
N SER A 256 -17.70 5.60 12.99
CA SER A 256 -18.29 6.52 13.96
C SER A 256 -17.47 7.81 14.15
N LEU A 257 -16.14 7.75 14.01
CA LEU A 257 -15.28 8.94 14.08
C LEU A 257 -15.42 9.84 12.85
N LEU A 258 -15.70 9.28 11.68
CA LEU A 258 -15.91 10.03 10.43
C LEU A 258 -17.31 10.64 10.33
N LEU A 259 -18.26 10.18 11.15
CA LEU A 259 -19.60 10.74 11.21
C LEU A 259 -19.63 11.98 12.09
N GLU A 260 -19.87 13.14 11.47
CA GLU A 260 -20.51 14.22 12.21
C GLU A 260 -21.88 13.73 12.69
N ARG A 261 -22.27 14.08 13.93
CA ARG A 261 -23.46 13.59 14.64
C ARG A 261 -24.81 13.84 13.93
N ASN A 262 -24.86 14.47 12.75
CA ASN A 262 -26.08 14.92 12.06
C ASN A 262 -26.06 14.68 10.53
N SER A 263 -25.94 13.44 10.03
CA SER A 263 -26.35 13.20 8.64
C SER A 263 -26.86 11.79 8.35
N ASP A 264 -28.13 11.71 7.94
CA ASP A 264 -28.83 10.52 7.46
C ASP A 264 -28.34 10.02 6.07
N GLN A 265 -27.21 10.53 5.57
CA GLN A 265 -26.69 10.27 4.22
C GLN A 265 -25.26 9.72 4.25
N ILE A 266 -25.06 8.66 5.02
CA ILE A 266 -23.75 8.12 5.33
C ILE A 266 -23.11 7.42 4.12
N ASP A 267 -23.92 6.62 3.40
CA ASP A 267 -23.46 5.86 2.23
C ASP A 267 -23.05 6.76 1.06
N SER A 268 -23.67 7.94 0.87
CA SER A 268 -23.34 8.87 -0.21
C SER A 268 -22.07 9.69 0.08
N LYS A 269 -21.77 9.98 1.35
CA LYS A 269 -20.56 10.71 1.78
C LYS A 269 -19.30 9.86 1.68
N LEU A 270 -19.34 8.61 2.14
CA LEU A 270 -18.25 7.66 1.88
C LEU A 270 -18.04 7.50 0.38
N LYS A 271 -19.14 7.42 -0.39
CA LYS A 271 -19.12 7.34 -1.85
C LYS A 271 -18.53 8.54 -2.59
N SER A 272 -18.31 9.67 -1.93
CA SER A 272 -17.84 10.92 -2.58
C SER A 272 -16.43 11.36 -2.19
N PHE A 273 -15.68 10.59 -1.38
CA PHE A 273 -14.37 10.98 -0.82
C PHE A 273 -14.39 12.31 -0.04
N ASN A 274 -15.60 12.79 0.29
CA ASN A 274 -15.84 14.00 1.06
C ASN A 274 -15.90 13.65 2.56
N ILE A 275 -14.91 12.88 3.01
CA ILE A 275 -14.76 12.45 4.39
C ILE A 275 -14.36 13.68 5.21
N VAL A 276 -15.19 14.01 6.20
CA VAL A 276 -14.81 14.97 7.24
C VAL A 276 -13.89 14.23 8.21
N LEU A 277 -12.63 14.68 8.28
CA LEU A 277 -11.67 14.07 9.19
C LEU A 277 -11.97 14.49 10.63
N PRO A 278 -11.73 13.61 11.61
CA PRO A 278 -11.80 13.98 13.02
C PRO A 278 -10.81 15.11 13.34
N SER A 279 -11.08 15.85 14.41
CA SER A 279 -10.10 16.80 14.95
C SER A 279 -8.81 16.09 15.36
N GLU A 280 -7.70 16.83 15.39
CA GLU A 280 -6.40 16.30 15.82
C GLU A 280 -6.48 15.65 17.21
N LYS A 281 -7.22 16.26 18.14
CA LYS A 281 -7.45 15.71 19.49
C LYS A 281 -8.16 14.35 19.44
N GLN A 282 -9.17 14.18 18.58
CA GLN A 282 -9.87 12.90 18.42
C GLN A 282 -8.95 11.84 17.80
N LEU A 283 -8.13 12.23 16.82
CA LEU A 283 -7.15 11.33 16.19
C LEU A 283 -6.12 10.83 17.20
N LEU A 284 -5.53 11.74 18.00
CA LEU A 284 -4.55 11.39 19.03
C LEU A 284 -5.15 10.50 20.12
N TYR A 285 -6.38 10.80 20.58
CA TYR A 285 -7.06 9.99 21.57
C TYR A 285 -7.33 8.57 21.07
N TRP A 286 -7.82 8.44 19.84
CA TRP A 286 -8.13 7.13 19.28
C TRP A 286 -6.86 6.33 18.94
N ASP A 287 -5.82 6.99 18.44
CA ASP A 287 -4.50 6.40 18.25
C ASP A 287 -3.96 5.80 19.56
N TYR A 288 -3.98 6.57 20.65
CA TYR A 288 -3.59 6.09 21.96
C TYR A 288 -4.44 4.90 22.42
N SER A 289 -5.76 4.95 22.24
CA SER A 289 -6.68 3.85 22.58
C SER A 289 -6.38 2.56 21.81
N LEU A 290 -6.12 2.66 20.50
CA LEU A 290 -5.77 1.51 19.66
C LEU A 290 -4.45 0.89 20.12
N LYS A 291 -3.42 1.71 20.35
CA LYS A 291 -2.10 1.25 20.82
C LYS A 291 -2.15 0.62 22.20
N LYS A 292 -2.94 1.19 23.13
CA LYS A 292 -3.18 0.59 24.46
C LYS A 292 -3.85 -0.79 24.36
N ARG A 293 -4.69 -1.01 23.34
CA ARG A 293 -5.29 -2.32 23.01
C ARG A 293 -4.40 -3.20 22.12
N ASN A 294 -3.16 -2.78 21.83
CA ASN A 294 -2.24 -3.43 20.90
C ASN A 294 -2.80 -3.59 19.46
N ILE A 295 -3.77 -2.77 19.06
CA ILE A 295 -4.39 -2.83 17.73
C ILE A 295 -3.54 -2.05 16.73
N ASN A 296 -3.17 -2.70 15.64
CA ASN A 296 -2.46 -2.10 14.51
C ASN A 296 -3.26 -2.33 13.22
N PRO A 297 -3.92 -1.30 12.65
CA PRO A 297 -4.49 -1.37 11.32
C PRO A 297 -3.41 -1.29 10.22
N GLY A 298 -2.54 -2.31 10.19
CA GLY A 298 -1.35 -2.32 9.35
C GLY A 298 -1.66 -2.52 7.87
N THR A 299 -2.64 -3.35 7.53
CA THR A 299 -2.99 -3.57 6.11
C THR A 299 -3.54 -2.28 5.50
N SER A 300 -4.37 -1.51 6.22
CA SER A 300 -4.85 -0.20 5.78
C SER A 300 -3.72 0.81 5.60
N ALA A 301 -2.67 0.76 6.43
CA ALA A 301 -1.46 1.56 6.25
C ALA A 301 -0.68 1.17 4.99
N ASP A 302 -0.43 -0.13 4.77
CA ASP A 302 0.25 -0.63 3.58
C ASP A 302 -0.48 -0.23 2.28
N LEU A 303 -1.81 -0.39 2.26
CA LEU A 303 -2.66 0.04 1.13
C LEU A 303 -2.63 1.56 0.92
N THR A 304 -2.49 2.34 1.98
CA THR A 304 -2.35 3.80 1.90
C THR A 304 -1.06 4.17 1.17
N VAL A 305 0.06 3.53 1.50
CA VAL A 305 1.34 3.72 0.81
C VAL A 305 1.23 3.35 -0.66
N CYS A 306 0.67 2.18 -0.97
CA CYS A 306 0.50 1.73 -2.35
C CYS A 306 -0.37 2.70 -3.17
N THR A 307 -1.45 3.21 -2.58
CA THR A 307 -2.36 4.18 -3.21
C THR A 307 -1.66 5.52 -3.46
N LEU A 308 -0.91 6.01 -2.48
CA LEU A 308 -0.12 7.24 -2.60
C LEU A 308 0.95 7.09 -3.68
N PHE A 309 1.68 5.98 -3.70
CA PHE A 309 2.70 5.72 -4.71
C PHE A 309 2.11 5.78 -6.13
N LEU A 310 1.00 5.08 -6.36
CA LEU A 310 0.29 5.15 -7.64
C LEU A 310 -0.18 6.58 -7.95
N ALA A 311 -0.75 7.30 -6.98
CA ALA A 311 -1.15 8.68 -7.20
C ALA A 311 0.03 9.57 -7.63
N TYR A 312 1.19 9.47 -6.98
CA TYR A 312 2.40 10.19 -7.37
C TYR A 312 2.89 9.83 -8.78
N VAL A 313 2.89 8.54 -9.15
CA VAL A 313 3.29 8.09 -10.49
C VAL A 313 2.33 8.61 -11.56
N LEU A 314 1.02 8.52 -11.31
CA LEU A 314 -0.03 8.85 -12.27
C LEU A 314 -0.28 10.36 -12.40
N MET A 315 0.20 11.15 -11.45
CA MET A 315 -0.10 12.58 -11.34
C MET A 315 1.15 13.45 -11.18
N PRO A 316 2.16 13.33 -12.05
CA PRO A 316 3.45 14.02 -11.90
C PRO A 316 3.31 15.56 -11.94
N ASN A 317 2.27 16.06 -12.62
CA ASN A 317 2.02 17.50 -12.80
C ASN A 317 1.14 18.12 -11.73
N LEU A 318 0.58 17.34 -10.80
CA LEU A 318 -0.08 17.95 -9.66
C LEU A 318 1.01 18.59 -8.80
N LYS A 319 1.14 19.92 -8.88
CA LYS A 319 1.93 20.80 -7.99
C LYS A 319 1.61 20.67 -6.48
N TYR A 320 0.78 19.69 -6.14
CA TYR A 320 0.23 19.37 -4.82
C TYR A 320 1.08 18.31 -4.10
N PHE A 321 2.21 17.96 -4.72
CA PHE A 321 3.04 16.82 -4.41
C PHE A 321 4.49 17.25 -4.29
#